data_AF-A0A096M0E4-F1
#
_entry.id   AF-A0A096M0E4-F1
#
_cell.length_a   1.000
_cell.length_b   1.000
_cell.length_c   1.000
_cell.angle_alpha   90.00
_cell.angle_beta   90.00
_cell.angle_gamma   90.00
#
_symmetry.space_group_name_H-M   'P 1'
#
loop_
_entity.id
_entity.type
_entity.pdbx_description
1 polymer ?
#
loop_
_entity_poly.entity_id
_entity_poly.type
_entity_poly.pdbx_seq_one_letter_code
_entity_poly.pdbx_strand_id
1 'polypeptide(L)'
;MAVLPLQALQVSMADVMPINGTDWTEEAVGWFKAIVHDRMLYARLYPQGPTVTVELFLEKGKLGAMRRGASLSLRLAQNGHARHSKVKNNCLLKKSAIQRKMKEQESEWEKYLISCYSQNKK
;
A
#
# COMPACT_ATOMS: atom_id res chain seq x y z
N MET A 1 8.43 29.55 34.43
CA MET A 1 8.81 28.60 33.36
C MET A 1 7.54 28.19 32.64
N ALA A 2 7.46 28.38 31.31
CA ALA A 2 6.31 27.93 30.54
C ALA A 2 6.43 26.43 30.26
N VAL A 3 5.40 25.66 30.62
CA VAL A 3 5.34 24.22 30.32
C VAL A 3 4.73 24.05 28.94
N LEU A 4 5.43 23.37 28.04
CA LEU A 4 4.94 23.08 26.71
C LEU A 4 3.91 21.94 26.77
N PRO A 5 2.80 22.03 26.00
CA PRO A 5 1.86 20.93 25.88
C PRO A 5 2.50 19.74 25.16
N LEU A 6 1.86 18.57 25.26
CA LEU A 6 2.27 17.37 24.55
C LEU A 6 2.34 17.63 23.04
N GLN A 7 3.50 17.36 22.43
CA GLN A 7 3.77 17.66 21.02
C GLN A 7 3.50 16.47 20.08
N ALA A 8 3.13 15.31 20.63
CA ALA A 8 2.87 14.09 19.88
C ALA A 8 1.46 13.57 20.14
N LEU A 9 0.80 13.12 19.09
CA LEU A 9 -0.53 12.54 19.13
C LEU A 9 -0.50 11.12 18.55
N GLN A 10 -0.96 10.15 19.33
CA GLN A 10 -1.19 8.81 18.83
C GLN A 10 -2.48 8.78 17.99
N VAL A 11 -2.40 8.21 16.79
CA VAL A 11 -3.49 8.19 15.82
C VAL A 11 -3.59 6.83 15.13
N SER A 12 -4.77 6.52 14.62
CA SER A 12 -5.04 5.33 13.81
C SER A 12 -5.28 5.73 12.36
N MET A 13 -4.75 4.98 11.40
CA MET A 13 -4.94 5.31 9.98
C MET A 13 -6.34 4.93 9.49
N ALA A 14 -6.98 5.82 8.76
CA ALA A 14 -8.34 5.61 8.24
C ALA A 14 -8.37 4.62 7.07
N ASP A 15 -9.49 3.89 6.97
CA ASP A 15 -9.86 3.06 5.81
C ASP A 15 -8.86 1.97 5.42
N VAL A 16 -8.02 1.51 6.35
CA VAL A 16 -6.94 0.54 6.08
C VAL A 16 -6.98 -0.63 7.05
N MET A 17 -6.71 -1.83 6.56
CA MET A 17 -6.63 -3.05 7.37
C MET A 17 -5.45 -3.93 6.91
N PRO A 18 -4.86 -4.72 7.81
CA PRO A 18 -3.86 -5.70 7.42
C PRO A 18 -4.46 -6.74 6.45
N ILE A 19 -3.60 -7.31 5.60
CA ILE A 19 -4.04 -8.29 4.59
C ILE A 19 -4.64 -9.54 5.23
N ASN A 20 -4.09 -9.95 6.37
CA ASN A 20 -4.51 -11.13 7.13
C ASN A 20 -5.62 -10.80 8.14
N GLY A 21 -6.08 -9.55 8.21
CA GLY A 21 -7.16 -9.11 9.09
C GLY A 21 -6.75 -8.87 10.55
N THR A 22 -5.75 -9.59 11.07
CA THR A 22 -5.26 -9.47 12.45
C THR A 22 -4.00 -8.65 12.56
N ASP A 23 -2.96 -9.02 11.80
CA ASP A 23 -1.59 -8.53 12.03
C ASP A 23 -0.95 -7.90 10.80
N TRP A 24 -0.13 -6.87 11.03
CA TRP A 24 0.67 -6.23 10.00
C TRP A 24 1.96 -7.03 9.76
N THR A 25 2.22 -7.35 8.49
CA THR A 25 3.49 -7.97 8.11
C THR A 25 4.64 -6.99 8.27
N GLU A 26 5.83 -7.50 8.57
CA GLU A 26 7.04 -6.66 8.69
C GLU A 26 7.32 -5.87 7.41
N GLU A 27 7.06 -6.48 6.25
CA GLU A 27 7.18 -5.81 4.95
C GLU A 27 6.24 -4.60 4.84
N ALA A 28 4.98 -4.72 5.28
CA ALA A 28 4.04 -3.62 5.25
C ALA A 28 4.46 -2.47 6.18
N VAL A 29 4.96 -2.82 7.37
CA VAL A 29 5.48 -1.86 8.34
C VAL A 29 6.76 -1.19 7.82
N GLY A 30 7.67 -1.95 7.24
CA GLY A 30 8.92 -1.47 6.67
C GLY A 30 8.67 -0.51 5.50
N TRP A 31 7.77 -0.88 4.60
CA TRP A 31 7.35 -0.01 3.50
C TRP A 31 6.72 1.29 4.01
N PHE A 32 5.83 1.20 5.01
CA PHE A 32 5.21 2.38 5.61
C PHE A 32 6.27 3.30 6.20
N LYS A 33 7.18 2.76 7.02
CA LYS A 33 8.30 3.51 7.61
C LYS A 33 9.13 4.21 6.54
N ALA A 34 9.53 3.51 5.48
CA ALA A 34 10.34 4.09 4.41
C ALA A 34 9.67 5.29 3.71
N ILE A 35 8.33 5.32 3.66
CA ILE A 35 7.59 6.42 3.04
C ILE A 35 7.35 7.59 3.99
N VAL A 36 7.17 7.35 5.29
CA VAL A 36 6.85 8.42 6.25
C VAL A 36 8.08 8.97 6.97
N HIS A 37 9.18 8.21 7.02
CA HIS A 37 10.36 8.56 7.79
C HIS A 37 10.98 9.86 7.30
N ASP A 38 11.18 10.80 8.22
CA ASP A 38 11.76 12.12 8.00
C ASP A 38 11.06 12.94 6.89
N ARG A 39 9.73 12.81 6.78
CA ARG A 39 8.93 13.56 5.81
C ARG A 39 7.80 14.34 6.48
N MET A 40 7.59 15.56 5.99
CA MET A 40 6.38 16.31 6.29
C MET A 40 5.20 15.73 5.54
N LEU A 41 4.16 15.36 6.27
CA LEU A 41 2.90 14.83 5.73
C LEU A 41 1.76 15.80 5.98
N TYR A 42 0.77 15.76 5.12
CA TYR A 42 -0.49 16.48 5.30
C TYR A 42 -1.52 15.52 5.89
N ALA A 43 -2.09 15.89 7.03
CA ALA A 43 -3.09 15.09 7.73
C ALA A 43 -4.49 15.69 7.56
N ARG A 44 -5.50 14.82 7.52
CA ARG A 44 -6.87 15.18 7.89
C ARG A 44 -7.25 14.32 9.09
N LEU A 45 -7.61 14.97 10.18
CA LEU A 45 -7.96 14.32 11.44
C LEU A 45 -9.47 14.18 11.53
N TYR A 46 -9.93 13.00 11.93
CA TYR A 46 -11.33 12.70 12.22
C TYR A 46 -11.40 12.16 13.66
N PRO A 47 -11.67 13.05 14.64
CA PRO A 47 -11.84 12.65 16.03
C PRO A 47 -13.11 11.78 16.19
N GLN A 48 -12.98 10.61 16.79
CA GLN A 48 -14.07 9.72 17.14
C GLN A 48 -13.94 9.34 18.63
N GLY A 49 -14.49 10.19 19.48
CA GLY A 49 -14.37 10.05 20.94
C GLY A 49 -12.91 10.09 21.40
N PRO A 50 -12.41 9.09 22.13
CA PRO A 50 -11.03 9.04 22.60
C PRO A 50 -10.03 8.68 21.49
N THR A 51 -10.50 8.20 20.33
CA THR A 51 -9.64 7.79 19.23
C THR A 51 -9.60 8.86 18.14
N VAL A 52 -8.40 9.12 17.61
CA VAL A 52 -8.23 10.04 16.48
C VAL A 52 -7.83 9.21 15.27
N THR A 53 -8.70 9.20 14.26
CA THR A 53 -8.38 8.59 12.98
C THR A 53 -7.80 9.63 12.03
N VAL A 54 -6.84 9.24 11.20
CA VAL A 54 -6.12 10.14 10.30
C VAL A 54 -6.08 9.62 8.88
N GLU A 55 -6.25 10.53 7.94
CA GLU A 55 -5.96 10.33 6.54
C GLU A 55 -4.72 11.15 6.15
N LEU A 56 -3.65 10.47 5.72
CA LEU A 56 -2.35 11.05 5.44
C LEU A 56 -2.09 11.19 3.94
N PHE A 57 -1.40 12.27 3.57
CA PHE A 57 -1.07 12.63 2.19
C PHE A 57 0.37 13.14 2.10
N LEU A 58 1.09 12.74 1.05
CA LEU A 58 2.45 13.23 0.77
C LEU A 58 2.46 14.63 0.12
N GLU A 59 1.43 14.93 -0.68
CA GLU A 59 1.37 16.13 -1.50
C GLU A 59 0.45 17.18 -0.88
N LYS A 60 0.89 18.45 -0.87
CA LYS A 60 0.06 19.59 -0.50
C LYS A 60 -0.98 19.81 -1.60
N GLY A 61 -2.23 19.40 -1.37
CA GLY A 61 -3.33 19.75 -2.28
C GLY A 61 -3.48 21.28 -2.39
N LYS A 62 -3.96 21.79 -3.55
CA LYS A 62 -4.29 23.22 -3.70
C LYS A 62 -5.37 23.63 -2.69
N LEU A 63 -5.15 24.74 -1.99
CA LEU A 63 -6.13 25.34 -1.09
C LEU A 63 -7.39 25.69 -1.90
N GLY A 64 -8.55 25.13 -1.53
CA GLY A 64 -9.84 25.34 -2.23
C GLY A 64 -10.22 24.26 -3.26
N ALA A 65 -9.28 23.44 -3.73
CA ALA A 65 -9.57 22.25 -4.54
C ALA A 65 -8.90 21.04 -3.87
N MET A 66 -9.65 20.33 -3.01
CA MET A 66 -9.20 19.12 -2.30
C MET A 66 -8.98 17.91 -3.24
N ARG A 67 -8.30 18.09 -4.37
CA ARG A 67 -7.71 16.98 -5.13
C ARG A 67 -6.33 16.71 -4.52
N ARG A 68 -6.32 16.06 -3.37
CA ARG A 68 -5.10 15.49 -2.82
C ARG A 68 -4.75 14.26 -3.67
N GLY A 69 -3.45 14.01 -3.91
CA GLY A 69 -3.01 12.75 -4.50
C GLY A 69 -3.49 11.55 -3.67
N ALA A 70 -3.23 10.32 -4.15
CA ALA A 70 -3.65 9.10 -3.45
C ALA A 70 -3.23 9.14 -1.96
N SER A 71 -4.20 8.89 -1.07
CA SER A 71 -3.95 8.80 0.38
C SER A 71 -2.94 7.69 0.67
N LEU A 72 -2.23 7.81 1.79
CA LEU A 72 -1.22 6.82 2.17
C LEU A 72 -1.83 5.43 2.37
N SER A 73 -3.05 5.36 2.92
CA SER A 73 -3.83 4.13 3.04
C SER A 73 -4.13 3.50 1.67
N LEU A 74 -4.49 4.31 0.67
CA LEU A 74 -4.71 3.84 -0.70
C LEU A 74 -3.41 3.34 -1.33
N ARG A 75 -2.29 4.05 -1.13
CA ARG A 75 -0.98 3.63 -1.64
C ARG A 75 -0.52 2.31 -1.00
N LEU A 76 -0.72 2.13 0.31
CA LEU A 76 -0.46 0.85 0.99
C LEU A 76 -1.21 -0.30 0.32
N ALA A 77 -2.51 -0.10 0.05
CA ALA A 77 -3.32 -1.12 -0.59
C ALA A 77 -2.92 -1.38 -2.05
N GLN A 78 -2.61 -0.34 -2.83
CA GLN A 78 -2.13 -0.48 -4.20
C GLN A 78 -0.80 -1.22 -4.28
N ASN A 79 0.10 -1.01 -3.31
CA ASN A 79 1.36 -1.75 -3.22
C ASN A 79 1.18 -3.18 -2.69
N GLY A 80 -0.02 -3.52 -2.21
CA GLY A 80 -0.32 -4.87 -1.75
C GLY A 80 0.15 -5.12 -0.32
N HIS A 81 0.35 -4.07 0.47
CA HIS A 81 0.71 -4.15 1.89
C HIS A 81 -0.50 -4.06 2.81
N ALA A 82 -1.68 -3.69 2.28
CA ALA A 82 -2.90 -3.54 3.06
C ALA A 82 -4.18 -3.81 2.23
N ARG A 83 -5.30 -3.96 2.92
CA ARG A 83 -6.65 -3.85 2.33
C ARG A 83 -7.18 -2.45 2.62
N HIS A 84 -7.92 -1.88 1.67
CA HIS A 84 -8.56 -0.58 1.85
C HIS A 84 -10.08 -0.75 1.83
N SER A 85 -10.77 -0.21 2.84
CA SER A 85 -12.22 -0.42 3.06
C SER A 85 -13.07 -0.08 1.82
N LYS A 86 -12.67 0.98 1.10
CA LYS A 86 -13.37 1.49 -0.09
C LYS A 86 -12.92 0.87 -1.42
N VAL A 87 -11.82 0.12 -1.45
CA VAL A 87 -11.31 -0.47 -2.70
C VAL A 87 -11.84 -1.89 -2.81
N LYS A 88 -12.85 -2.10 -3.67
CA LYS A 88 -13.33 -3.44 -4.03
C LYS A 88 -12.17 -4.27 -4.61
N ASN A 89 -12.15 -5.57 -4.29
CA ASN A 89 -11.13 -6.60 -4.57
C ASN A 89 -10.59 -6.71 -6.03
N ASN A 90 -11.04 -5.87 -6.97
CA ASN A 90 -10.60 -5.86 -8.36
C ASN A 90 -9.11 -5.58 -8.53
N CYS A 91 -8.45 -4.87 -7.60
CA CYS A 91 -7.00 -4.62 -7.68
C CYS A 91 -6.17 -5.87 -7.32
N LEU A 92 -6.60 -6.64 -6.32
CA LEU A 92 -5.95 -7.90 -5.92
C LEU A 92 -6.12 -8.99 -7.00
N LEU A 93 -7.31 -9.07 -7.61
CA LEU A 93 -7.59 -9.97 -8.74
C LEU A 93 -6.71 -9.68 -9.96
N LYS A 94 -6.39 -8.40 -10.22
CA LYS A 94 -5.49 -8.03 -11.31
C LYS A 94 -4.04 -8.46 -11.03
N LYS A 95 -3.56 -8.32 -9.79
CA LYS A 95 -2.21 -8.78 -9.42
C LYS A 95 -2.06 -10.30 -9.50
N SER A 96 -3.03 -11.07 -9.01
CA SER A 96 -2.99 -12.54 -9.13
C SER A 96 -3.10 -13.00 -10.58
N ALA A 97 -3.92 -12.34 -11.42
CA ALA A 97 -4.00 -12.63 -12.84
C ALA A 97 -2.70 -12.30 -13.59
N ILE A 98 -2.02 -11.20 -13.24
CA ILE A 98 -0.72 -10.82 -13.82
C ILE A 98 0.36 -11.84 -13.41
N GLN A 99 0.42 -12.22 -12.13
CA GLN A 99 1.37 -13.25 -11.67
C GLN A 99 1.13 -14.60 -12.35
N ARG A 100 -0.13 -15.00 -12.54
CA ARG A 100 -0.48 -16.25 -13.23
C ARG A 100 -0.05 -16.22 -14.70
N LYS A 101 -0.29 -15.11 -15.41
CA LYS A 101 0.16 -14.93 -16.80
C LYS A 101 1.67 -14.93 -16.95
N MET A 102 2.38 -14.35 -15.99
CA MET A 102 3.85 -14.31 -15.99
C MET A 102 4.42 -15.72 -15.81
N LYS A 103 3.83 -16.52 -14.91
CA LYS A 103 4.20 -17.92 -14.68
C LYS A 103 3.84 -18.85 -15.85
N GLU A 104 2.72 -18.58 -16.53
CA GLU A 104 2.35 -19.25 -17.79
C GLU A 104 3.35 -18.92 -18.91
N GLN A 105 3.75 -17.66 -19.07
CA GLN A 105 4.78 -17.29 -20.06
C GLN A 105 6.14 -17.93 -19.76
N GLU A 106 6.54 -18.00 -18.50
CA GLU A 106 7.80 -18.64 -18.10
C GLU A 106 7.78 -20.14 -18.43
N SER A 107 6.68 -20.83 -18.12
CA SER A 107 6.47 -22.24 -18.47
C SER A 107 6.51 -22.49 -19.99
N GLU A 108 5.89 -21.61 -20.78
CA GLU A 108 5.92 -21.70 -22.24
C GLU A 108 7.32 -21.46 -22.81
N TRP A 109 8.08 -20.54 -22.21
CA TRP A 109 9.46 -20.28 -22.58
C TRP A 109 10.38 -21.47 -22.27
N GLU A 110 10.20 -22.13 -21.11
CA GLU A 110 10.93 -23.35 -20.76
C GLU A 110 10.64 -24.49 -21.75
N LYS A 111 9.38 -24.71 -22.13
CA LYS A 111 9.01 -25.71 -23.15
C LYS A 111 9.66 -25.42 -24.50
N TYR A 112 9.69 -24.16 -24.91
CA TYR A 112 10.33 -23.74 -26.15
C TYR A 112 11.83 -24.05 -26.14
N LEU A 113 12.53 -23.70 -25.05
CA LEU A 113 13.95 -24.00 -24.88
C LEU A 113 14.22 -25.50 -24.97
N ILE A 114 13.44 -26.33 -24.26
CA ILE A 114 13.56 -27.80 -24.32
C ILE A 114 13.35 -28.32 -25.74
N SER A 115 12.38 -27.77 -26.49
CA SER A 115 12.14 -28.14 -27.89
C SER A 115 13.36 -27.85 -28.77
N CYS A 116 13.97 -26.67 -28.66
CA CYS A 116 15.16 -26.30 -29.41
C CYS A 116 16.35 -27.24 -29.13
N TYR A 117 16.57 -27.63 -27.87
CA TYR A 117 17.64 -28.57 -27.52
C TYR A 117 17.35 -30.01 -27.92
N SER A 118 16.07 -30.39 -28.01
CA SER A 118 15.65 -31.73 -28.46
C SER A 118 15.78 -31.89 -29.98
N GLN A 119 15.57 -30.81 -30.74
CA GLN A 119 15.70 -30.81 -32.20
C GLN A 119 17.14 -30.79 -32.71
N ASN A 120 18.10 -30.30 -31.90
CA ASN A 120 19.53 -30.27 -32.24
C ASN A 120 20.27 -31.58 -31.96
N LYS A 121 19.56 -32.67 -31.61
CA LYS A 121 20.11 -34.04 -31.56
C LYS A 121 19.75 -34.80 -32.84
N LYS A 122 20.35 -34.43 -33.97
CA LYS A 122 20.45 -35.26 -35.17
C LYS A 122 21.69 -34.87 -35.97
#